data_AF-A0A7C3ZUQ2-F1
#
_entry.id   AF-A0A7C3ZUQ2-F1
#
_cell.length_a   1.000
_cell.length_b   1.000
_cell.length_c   1.000
_cell.angle_alpha   90.00
_cell.angle_beta   90.00
_cell.angle_gamma   90.00
#
_symmetry.space_group_name_H-M   'P 1'
#
loop_
_entity.id
_entity.type
_entity.pdbx_description
1 polymer ?
#
loop_
_entity_poly.entity_id
_entity_poly.type
_entity_poly.pdbx_seq_one_letter_code
_entity_poly.pdbx_strand_id
1 'polypeptide(L)'
;MMDRWYDYIPSGYRLPMLLVLQELSRLRTIQDSFILVGGLSLLMQERLHHQVMWDVDLLFRDKFSILKFLALPKDPSFDIVSIDGGFADSATIVSYHTSWGFGARWINVDYFTRSKWYYFHKVTIDKRGDFEERIELEGKGINIKLPVAYPWDMFIEKALSPRLENDLAVSNDLSYDLRHVFILLEQEKENREFWDYVQKKARRFGQIRELRDRLLMILDRRQQVGYGHIRVPDSLPKTIEGWKETRELEGEG
;
A
#
# COMPACT_ATOMS: atom_id res chain seq x y z
N MET A 1 -26.79 -4.50 5.00
CA MET A 1 -26.07 -3.37 4.40
C MET A 1 -24.65 -3.86 4.20
N MET A 2 -24.04 -3.68 3.02
CA MET A 2 -22.61 -3.97 2.89
C MET A 2 -21.84 -2.86 3.58
N ASP A 3 -20.96 -3.22 4.53
CA ASP A 3 -20.11 -2.26 5.22
C ASP A 3 -19.16 -1.63 4.20
N ARG A 4 -19.06 -0.30 4.18
CA ARG A 4 -18.13 0.40 3.29
C ARG A 4 -16.74 0.40 3.91
N TRP A 5 -15.70 0.56 3.10
CA TRP A 5 -14.31 0.53 3.59
C TRP A 5 -14.06 1.53 4.74
N TYR A 6 -14.69 2.71 4.71
CA TYR A 6 -14.52 3.72 5.76
C TYR A 6 -15.27 3.39 7.06
N ASP A 7 -16.14 2.37 7.08
CA ASP A 7 -16.78 1.90 8.31
C ASP A 7 -15.79 1.17 9.23
N TYR A 8 -14.66 0.72 8.68
CA TYR A 8 -13.52 0.18 9.42
C TYR A 8 -12.58 1.26 9.98
N ILE A 9 -12.88 2.55 9.78
CA ILE A 9 -12.25 3.64 10.50
C ILE A 9 -13.10 3.93 11.75
N PRO A 10 -12.50 4.11 12.95
CA PRO A 10 -13.23 4.47 14.15
C PRO A 10 -14.10 5.72 13.92
N SER A 11 -15.35 5.71 14.39
CA SER A 11 -16.36 6.72 14.05
C SER A 11 -15.89 8.16 14.23
N GLY A 12 -15.18 8.46 15.34
CA GLY A 12 -14.63 9.79 15.62
C GLY A 12 -13.51 10.27 14.69
N TYR A 13 -13.00 9.42 13.80
CA TYR A 13 -11.91 9.71 12.85
C TYR A 13 -12.32 9.57 11.39
N ARG A 14 -13.53 9.07 11.10
CA ARG A 14 -14.03 8.88 9.72
C ARG A 14 -14.03 10.18 8.93
N LEU A 15 -14.73 11.20 9.43
CA LEU A 15 -14.79 12.48 8.73
C LEU A 15 -13.40 13.15 8.58
N PRO A 16 -12.57 13.26 9.63
CA PRO A 16 -11.19 13.75 9.48
C PRO A 16 -10.39 13.02 8.40
N MET A 17 -10.40 11.68 8.40
CA MET A 17 -9.69 10.87 7.39
C MET A 17 -10.21 11.18 5.97
N LEU A 18 -11.52 11.19 5.78
CA LEU A 18 -12.12 11.48 4.47
C LEU A 18 -11.80 12.90 3.98
N LEU A 19 -11.74 13.88 4.87
CA LEU A 19 -11.32 15.25 4.54
C LEU A 19 -9.83 15.31 4.15
N VAL A 20 -8.95 14.57 4.83
CA VAL A 20 -7.54 14.44 4.42
C VAL A 20 -7.44 13.85 3.01
N LEU A 21 -8.16 12.76 2.72
CA LEU A 21 -8.16 12.15 1.39
C LEU A 21 -8.74 13.07 0.31
N GLN A 22 -9.76 13.87 0.64
CA GLN A 22 -10.30 14.89 -0.25
C GLN A 22 -9.28 15.98 -0.55
N GLU A 23 -8.57 16.45 0.47
CA GLU A 23 -7.52 17.45 0.30
C GLU A 23 -6.36 16.92 -0.54
N LEU A 24 -5.95 15.67 -0.32
CA LEU A 24 -4.99 14.99 -1.17
C LEU A 24 -5.47 14.88 -2.62
N SER A 25 -6.77 14.61 -2.84
CA SER A 25 -7.37 14.58 -4.18
C SER A 25 -7.24 15.94 -4.86
N ARG A 26 -7.49 17.04 -4.13
CA ARG A 26 -7.30 18.41 -4.61
C ARG A 26 -5.83 18.69 -4.92
N LEU A 27 -4.91 18.42 -3.99
CA LEU A 27 -3.47 18.69 -4.16
C LEU A 27 -2.88 17.95 -5.36
N ARG A 28 -3.36 16.74 -5.64
CA ARG A 28 -2.94 15.98 -6.81
C ARG A 28 -3.27 16.66 -8.13
N THR A 29 -4.41 17.35 -8.25
CA THR A 29 -4.74 18.10 -9.48
C THR A 29 -3.72 19.20 -9.80
N ILE A 30 -2.96 19.64 -8.79
CA ILE A 30 -1.90 20.64 -8.92
C ILE A 30 -0.56 19.95 -9.22
N GLN A 31 -0.30 18.81 -8.57
CA GLN A 31 0.95 18.07 -8.70
C GLN A 31 0.73 16.55 -8.61
N ASP A 32 0.85 15.86 -9.74
CA ASP A 32 0.84 14.40 -9.78
C ASP A 32 2.20 13.85 -9.35
N SER A 33 2.36 13.59 -8.04
CA SER A 33 3.67 13.27 -7.47
C SER A 33 3.70 12.19 -6.41
N PHE A 34 2.55 11.67 -6.01
CA PHE A 34 2.45 10.65 -4.98
C PHE A 34 1.45 9.56 -5.37
N ILE A 35 1.60 8.40 -4.73
CA ILE A 35 0.69 7.27 -4.79
C ILE A 35 0.30 6.93 -3.35
N LEU A 36 -0.99 6.76 -3.07
CA LEU A 36 -1.45 6.23 -1.79
C LEU A 36 -1.14 4.73 -1.72
N VAL A 37 -0.28 4.33 -0.78
CA VAL A 37 0.13 2.94 -0.56
C VAL A 37 -0.27 2.49 0.86
N GLY A 38 0.30 1.39 1.34
CA GLY A 38 0.18 1.00 2.74
C GLY A 38 -1.07 0.18 3.06
N GLY A 39 -1.50 0.23 4.32
CA GLY A 39 -2.69 -0.46 4.79
C GLY A 39 -3.98 0.21 4.28
N LEU A 40 -4.02 1.54 4.28
CA LEU A 40 -5.20 2.30 3.85
C LEU A 40 -5.54 2.06 2.37
N SER A 41 -4.53 1.90 1.49
CA SER A 41 -4.79 1.58 0.08
C SER A 41 -5.49 0.24 -0.10
N LEU A 42 -5.17 -0.75 0.74
CA LEU A 42 -5.83 -2.06 0.75
C LEU A 42 -7.22 -1.98 1.37
N LEU A 43 -7.40 -1.16 2.41
CA LEU A 43 -8.71 -0.91 3.01
C LEU A 43 -9.67 -0.29 1.98
N MET A 44 -9.27 0.80 1.32
CA MET A 44 -10.09 1.52 0.32
C MET A 44 -10.54 0.63 -0.85
N GLN A 45 -9.81 -0.45 -1.12
CA GLN A 45 -10.12 -1.43 -2.16
C GLN A 45 -10.74 -2.73 -1.60
N GLU A 46 -11.32 -2.64 -0.39
CA GLU A 46 -12.09 -3.71 0.27
C GLU A 46 -11.29 -4.99 0.48
N ARG A 47 -9.97 -4.88 0.71
CA ARG A 47 -9.10 -6.02 1.00
C ARG A 47 -8.86 -6.23 2.49
N LEU A 48 -8.99 -5.18 3.29
CA LEU A 48 -8.86 -5.23 4.75
C LEU A 48 -10.20 -4.89 5.41
N HIS A 49 -10.61 -5.68 6.41
CA HIS A 49 -11.90 -5.53 7.08
C HIS A 49 -11.74 -5.59 8.61
N HIS A 50 -10.88 -4.73 9.17
CA HIS A 50 -10.67 -4.66 10.61
C HIS A 50 -10.55 -3.21 11.08
N GLN A 51 -11.12 -2.92 12.25
CA GLN A 51 -11.10 -1.58 12.81
C GLN A 51 -9.77 -1.30 13.50
N VAL A 52 -9.01 -0.35 12.95
CA VAL A 52 -7.79 0.19 13.53
C VAL A 52 -7.67 1.68 13.21
N MET A 53 -6.75 2.36 13.89
CA MET A 53 -6.35 3.71 13.53
C MET A 53 -5.44 3.64 12.31
N TRP A 54 -6.00 3.94 11.15
CA TRP A 54 -5.27 3.98 9.89
C TRP A 54 -4.49 5.29 9.74
N ASP A 55 -3.25 5.18 9.29
CA ASP A 55 -2.42 6.27 8.79
C ASP A 55 -2.58 6.41 7.26
N VAL A 56 -2.04 7.50 6.73
CA VAL A 56 -2.05 7.80 5.30
C VAL A 56 -0.63 7.74 4.77
N ASP A 57 -0.37 6.75 3.95
CA ASP A 57 0.96 6.38 3.45
C ASP A 57 1.16 6.89 2.01
N LEU A 58 1.97 7.94 1.80
CA LEU A 58 2.20 8.54 0.49
C LEU A 58 3.58 8.23 -0.07
N LEU A 59 3.60 7.48 -1.18
CA LEU A 59 4.81 7.14 -1.92
C LEU A 59 5.11 8.18 -2.99
N PHE A 60 6.24 8.88 -2.84
CA PHE A 60 6.76 9.84 -3.81
C PHE A 60 7.88 9.25 -4.66
N ARG A 61 8.04 9.79 -5.86
CA ARG A 61 9.12 9.41 -6.78
C ARG A 61 10.51 9.70 -6.22
N ASP A 62 10.67 10.87 -5.61
CA ASP A 62 11.94 11.40 -5.10
C ASP A 62 11.71 12.44 -4.00
N LYS A 63 12.77 12.80 -3.27
CA LYS A 63 12.72 13.75 -2.15
C LYS A 63 12.28 15.14 -2.59
N PHE A 64 12.67 15.56 -3.80
CA PHE A 64 12.29 16.85 -4.35
C PHE A 64 10.78 16.97 -4.58
N SER A 65 10.14 15.87 -4.95
CA SER A 65 8.69 15.77 -5.10
C SER A 65 7.97 15.95 -3.76
N ILE A 66 8.52 15.40 -2.67
CA ILE A 66 8.02 15.67 -1.30
C ILE A 66 8.14 17.15 -0.97
N LEU A 67 9.32 17.76 -1.19
CA LEU A 67 9.54 19.18 -0.88
C LEU A 67 8.56 20.09 -1.64
N LYS A 68 8.33 19.81 -2.93
CA LYS A 68 7.33 20.51 -3.72
C LYS A 68 5.92 20.33 -3.17
N PHE A 69 5.55 19.09 -2.83
CA PHE A 69 4.26 18.79 -2.23
C PHE A 69 4.07 19.53 -0.91
N LEU A 70 5.08 19.55 -0.03
CA LEU A 70 5.10 20.31 1.22
C LEU A 70 4.92 21.81 1.03
N ALA A 71 5.44 22.38 -0.05
CA ALA A 71 5.32 23.80 -0.37
C ALA A 71 3.95 24.20 -0.94
N LEU A 72 3.13 23.25 -1.41
CA LEU A 72 1.78 23.56 -1.90
C LEU A 72 0.90 24.13 -0.77
N PRO A 73 0.06 25.13 -1.03
CA PRO A 73 -0.89 25.60 -0.03
C PRO A 73 -1.93 24.51 0.24
N LYS A 74 -2.03 24.08 1.50
CA LYS A 74 -3.09 23.19 1.99
C LYS A 74 -4.30 24.01 2.41
N ASP A 75 -5.45 23.36 2.49
CA ASP A 75 -6.65 23.96 3.06
C ASP A 75 -6.33 24.47 4.49
N PRO A 76 -6.60 25.77 4.80
CA PRO A 76 -6.25 26.38 6.07
C PRO A 76 -7.06 25.84 7.26
N SER A 77 -8.07 24.99 7.03
CA SER A 77 -8.76 24.26 8.10
C SER A 77 -7.96 23.10 8.68
N PHE A 78 -6.84 22.71 8.06
CA PHE A 78 -5.92 21.73 8.62
C PHE A 78 -4.79 22.39 9.40
N ASP A 79 -4.57 21.89 10.62
CA ASP A 79 -3.33 22.11 11.35
C ASP A 79 -2.34 21.00 10.98
N ILE A 80 -1.20 21.32 10.37
CA ILE A 80 -0.22 20.31 9.95
C ILE A 80 1.06 20.49 10.75
N VAL A 81 1.47 19.42 11.43
CA VAL A 81 2.69 19.40 12.25
C VAL A 81 3.66 18.33 11.75
N SER A 82 4.96 18.65 11.82
CA SER A 82 6.04 17.67 11.64
C SER A 82 6.13 16.81 12.90
N ILE A 83 6.09 15.48 12.75
CA ILE A 83 6.35 14.57 13.87
C ILE A 83 7.86 14.41 14.06
N ASP A 84 8.60 14.41 12.96
CA ASP A 84 10.06 14.32 12.97
C ASP A 84 10.73 15.69 13.10
N GLY A 85 11.97 15.70 13.59
CA GLY A 85 12.86 16.88 13.53
C GLY A 85 13.39 17.19 12.11
N GLY A 86 13.00 16.42 11.10
CA GLY A 86 13.47 16.55 9.71
C GLY A 86 13.26 15.25 8.91
N PHE A 87 13.85 15.18 7.71
CA PHE A 87 13.84 13.95 6.91
C PHE A 87 14.72 12.87 7.54
N ALA A 88 14.21 11.64 7.61
CA ALA A 88 15.03 10.47 7.86
C ALA A 88 15.51 9.91 6.51
N ASP A 89 16.79 10.09 6.21
CA ASP A 89 17.40 9.67 4.95
C ASP A 89 18.22 8.38 5.13
N SER A 90 18.02 7.41 4.23
CA SER A 90 18.87 6.23 4.08
C SER A 90 19.24 6.02 2.60
N ALA A 91 20.06 5.03 2.30
CA ALA A 91 20.48 4.73 0.92
C ALA A 91 19.30 4.34 -0.01
N THR A 92 18.18 3.86 0.54
CA THR A 92 17.08 3.26 -0.23
C THR A 92 15.71 3.86 0.07
N ILE A 93 15.57 4.59 1.18
CA ILE A 93 14.33 5.26 1.56
C ILE A 93 14.63 6.62 2.19
N VAL A 94 13.83 7.61 1.83
CA VAL A 94 13.67 8.88 2.55
C VAL A 94 12.27 8.85 3.14
N SER A 95 12.12 9.21 4.41
CA SER A 95 10.80 9.35 5.05
C SER A 95 10.67 10.68 5.79
N TYR A 96 9.44 11.16 5.88
CA TYR A 96 9.05 12.36 6.62
C TYR A 96 7.62 12.19 7.13
N HIS A 97 7.45 12.17 8.45
CA HIS A 97 6.16 11.89 9.08
C HIS A 97 5.50 13.18 9.54
N THR A 98 4.22 13.32 9.23
CA THR A 98 3.41 14.48 9.63
C THR A 98 2.12 14.03 10.30
N SER A 99 1.49 14.95 11.04
CA SER A 99 0.14 14.76 11.54
C SER A 99 -0.74 15.91 11.07
N TRP A 100 -1.89 15.57 10.49
CA TRP A 100 -2.88 16.51 9.98
C TRP A 100 -4.06 16.54 10.94
N GLY A 101 -4.27 17.70 11.55
CA GLY A 101 -5.30 17.99 12.53
C GLY A 101 -6.54 18.59 11.87
N PHE A 102 -7.72 18.06 12.23
CA PHE A 102 -9.02 18.66 11.93
C PHE A 102 -9.85 18.69 13.22
N GLY A 103 -10.02 19.89 13.77
CA GLY A 103 -10.61 20.05 15.11
C GLY A 103 -9.76 19.36 16.18
N ALA A 104 -10.35 18.45 16.97
CA ALA A 104 -9.64 17.73 18.04
C ALA A 104 -9.03 16.39 17.61
N ARG A 105 -8.97 16.09 16.31
CA ARG A 105 -8.56 14.79 15.77
C ARG A 105 -7.35 14.96 14.86
N TRP A 106 -6.40 14.04 15.00
CA TRP A 106 -5.15 14.01 14.25
C TRP A 106 -5.04 12.72 13.45
N ILE A 107 -4.62 12.84 12.20
CA ILE A 107 -4.38 11.73 11.27
C ILE A 107 -2.91 11.78 10.88
N ASN A 108 -2.19 10.68 11.05
CA ASN A 108 -0.82 10.58 10.56
C ASN A 108 -0.82 10.52 9.03
N VAL A 109 0.02 11.33 8.41
CA VAL A 109 0.24 11.36 6.97
C VAL A 109 1.74 11.30 6.73
N ASP A 110 2.17 10.15 6.24
CA ASP A 110 3.56 9.77 6.13
C ASP A 110 4.01 9.87 4.68
N TYR A 111 5.15 10.53 4.45
CA TYR A 111 5.71 10.70 3.12
C TYR A 111 6.98 9.88 3.01
N PHE A 112 7.11 9.10 1.96
CA PHE A 112 8.33 8.34 1.74
C PHE A 112 8.68 8.19 0.27
N THR A 113 9.96 7.98 0.00
CA THR A 113 10.47 7.81 -1.36
C THR A 113 11.06 6.42 -1.51
N ARG A 114 10.58 5.69 -2.52
CA ARG A 114 11.18 4.43 -2.98
C ARG A 114 11.04 4.38 -4.50
N SER A 115 11.93 5.04 -5.23
CA SER A 115 11.72 5.32 -6.67
C SER A 115 11.40 4.09 -7.51
N LYS A 116 12.05 2.94 -7.26
CA LYS A 116 11.71 1.68 -7.94
C LYS A 116 10.26 1.25 -7.71
N TRP A 117 9.79 1.31 -6.46
CA TRP A 117 8.40 0.98 -6.11
C TRP A 117 7.41 2.01 -6.62
N TYR A 118 7.79 3.28 -6.68
CA TYR A 118 6.94 4.31 -7.29
C TYR A 118 6.60 3.95 -8.75
N TYR A 119 7.63 3.67 -9.57
CA TYR A 119 7.41 3.27 -10.95
C TYR A 119 6.72 1.90 -11.09
N PHE A 120 6.97 0.99 -10.13
CA PHE A 120 6.28 -0.29 -10.06
C PHE A 120 4.76 -0.12 -10.00
N HIS A 121 4.27 0.69 -9.04
CA HIS A 121 2.85 0.99 -8.87
C HIS A 121 2.30 1.85 -10.01
N LYS A 122 3.06 2.88 -10.44
CA LYS A 122 2.63 3.84 -11.47
C LYS A 122 2.23 3.15 -12.77
N VAL A 123 2.95 2.10 -13.19
CA VAL A 123 2.61 1.33 -14.40
C VAL A 123 1.21 0.72 -14.34
N THR A 124 0.76 0.29 -13.16
CA THR A 124 -0.58 -0.29 -13.00
C THR A 124 -1.65 0.80 -12.96
N ILE A 125 -1.37 1.88 -12.24
CA ILE A 125 -2.26 3.04 -12.13
C ILE A 125 -2.47 3.68 -13.50
N ASP A 126 -1.42 3.79 -14.33
CA ASP A 126 -1.54 4.35 -15.69
C ASP A 126 -2.46 3.53 -16.60
N LYS A 127 -2.61 2.23 -16.33
CA LYS A 127 -3.52 1.35 -17.08
C LYS A 127 -4.94 1.35 -16.51
N ARG A 128 -5.07 1.45 -15.18
CA ARG A 128 -6.36 1.30 -14.48
C ARG A 128 -7.06 2.62 -14.16
N GLY A 129 -6.33 3.72 -14.18
CA GLY A 129 -6.80 5.00 -13.68
C GLY A 129 -6.77 5.08 -12.15
N ASP A 130 -7.39 6.14 -11.66
CA ASP A 130 -7.44 6.46 -10.24
C ASP A 130 -8.56 5.73 -9.53
N PHE A 131 -8.40 5.57 -8.22
CA PHE A 131 -9.54 5.29 -7.35
C PHE A 131 -10.44 6.53 -7.29
N GLU A 132 -11.71 6.35 -7.60
CA GLU A 132 -12.72 7.40 -7.58
C GLU A 132 -13.94 6.97 -6.76
N GLU A 133 -14.31 7.78 -5.76
CA GLU A 133 -15.52 7.56 -4.99
C GLU A 133 -16.13 8.88 -4.51
N ARG A 134 -17.46 8.94 -4.46
CA ARG A 134 -18.20 10.01 -3.80
C ARG A 134 -18.93 9.45 -2.57
N ILE A 135 -18.64 10.05 -1.43
CA ILE A 135 -19.16 9.66 -0.12
C ILE A 135 -20.01 10.80 0.44
N GLU A 136 -21.18 10.48 0.98
CA GLU A 136 -21.99 11.43 1.74
C GLU A 136 -21.91 11.03 3.22
N LEU A 137 -21.30 11.89 4.05
CA LEU A 137 -21.15 11.64 5.48
C LEU A 137 -21.49 12.91 6.25
N GLU A 138 -22.38 12.80 7.25
CA GLU A 138 -22.80 13.94 8.10
C GLU A 138 -23.32 15.15 7.28
N GLY A 139 -24.01 14.89 6.16
CA GLY A 139 -24.53 15.92 5.27
C GLY A 139 -23.48 16.60 4.38
N LYS A 140 -22.24 16.09 4.35
CA LYS A 140 -21.16 16.55 3.47
C LYS A 140 -20.90 15.57 2.34
N GLY A 141 -20.86 16.08 1.12
CA GLY A 141 -20.39 15.37 -0.06
C GLY A 141 -18.87 15.45 -0.16
N ILE A 142 -18.21 14.30 -0.09
CA ILE A 142 -16.76 14.14 -0.12
C ILE A 142 -16.40 13.39 -1.39
N ASN A 143 -15.56 14.00 -2.23
CA ASN A 143 -15.10 13.40 -3.49
C ASN A 143 -13.64 13.01 -3.35
N ILE A 144 -13.35 11.72 -3.56
CA ILE A 144 -12.00 11.16 -3.53
C ILE A 144 -11.62 10.76 -4.95
N LYS A 145 -10.48 11.26 -5.42
CA LYS A 145 -9.85 10.88 -6.69
C LYS A 145 -8.34 10.78 -6.52
N LEU A 146 -7.87 9.57 -6.22
CA LEU A 146 -6.48 9.33 -5.81
C LEU A 146 -5.83 8.18 -6.59
N PRO A 147 -4.52 8.27 -6.87
CA PRO A 147 -3.73 7.18 -7.40
C PRO A 147 -3.47 6.24 -6.22
N VAL A 148 -4.19 5.13 -6.17
CA VAL A 148 -4.12 4.15 -5.08
C VAL A 148 -3.39 2.91 -5.58
N ALA A 149 -2.42 2.43 -4.82
CA ALA A 149 -1.67 1.24 -5.17
C ALA A 149 -2.57 0.02 -5.30
N TYR A 150 -2.40 -0.72 -6.39
CA TYR A 150 -3.22 -1.90 -6.66
C TYR A 150 -2.92 -3.02 -5.64
N PRO A 151 -3.90 -3.78 -5.13
CA PRO A 151 -3.65 -4.74 -4.05
C PRO A 151 -2.65 -5.82 -4.41
N TRP A 152 -2.63 -6.25 -5.68
CA TRP A 152 -1.66 -7.25 -6.12
C TRP A 152 -0.24 -6.68 -6.24
N ASP A 153 -0.10 -5.37 -6.49
CA ASP A 153 1.20 -4.70 -6.41
C ASP A 153 1.66 -4.58 -4.95
N MET A 154 0.75 -4.23 -4.05
CA MET A 154 1.01 -4.19 -2.60
C MET A 154 1.41 -5.56 -2.06
N PHE A 155 0.81 -6.65 -2.54
CA PHE A 155 1.23 -8.01 -2.19
C PHE A 155 2.70 -8.25 -2.51
N ILE A 156 3.12 -7.91 -3.73
CA ILE A 156 4.51 -8.08 -4.19
C ILE A 156 5.46 -7.20 -3.38
N GLU A 157 5.10 -5.92 -3.19
CA GLU A 157 5.90 -4.98 -2.39
C GLU A 157 6.12 -5.48 -0.96
N LYS A 158 5.07 -5.98 -0.32
CA LYS A 158 5.15 -6.48 1.06
C LYS A 158 5.87 -7.81 1.14
N ALA A 159 5.65 -8.73 0.19
CA ALA A 159 6.39 -9.99 0.11
C ALA A 159 7.91 -9.78 -0.05
N LEU A 160 8.31 -8.70 -0.72
CA LEU A 160 9.71 -8.28 -0.93
C LEU A 160 10.21 -7.26 0.10
N SER A 161 9.42 -6.95 1.13
CA SER A 161 9.82 -6.01 2.18
C SER A 161 10.95 -6.61 3.02
N PRO A 162 12.08 -5.92 3.21
CA PRO A 162 13.13 -6.37 4.13
C PRO A 162 12.63 -6.52 5.57
N ARG A 163 11.60 -5.76 5.96
CA ARG A 163 10.96 -5.89 7.28
C ARG A 163 10.31 -7.27 7.44
N LEU A 164 9.65 -7.75 6.38
CA LEU A 164 9.01 -9.06 6.38
C LEU A 164 10.00 -10.21 6.63
N GLU A 165 11.20 -10.13 6.05
CA GLU A 165 12.26 -11.12 6.31
C GLU A 165 12.64 -11.15 7.80
N ASN A 166 12.88 -9.98 8.38
CA ASN A 166 13.21 -9.86 9.80
C ASN A 166 12.06 -10.38 10.67
N ASP A 167 10.82 -10.01 10.34
CA ASP A 167 9.63 -10.45 11.08
C ASP A 167 9.43 -11.97 11.01
N LEU A 168 9.68 -12.59 9.86
CA LEU A 168 9.67 -14.04 9.68
C LEU A 168 10.80 -14.72 10.46
N ALA A 169 11.96 -14.08 10.56
CA ALA A 169 13.12 -14.60 11.27
C ALA A 169 12.90 -14.62 12.79
N VAL A 170 12.24 -13.60 13.35
CA VAL A 170 11.95 -13.50 14.79
C VAL A 170 10.55 -13.98 15.18
N SER A 171 9.79 -14.51 14.21
CA SER A 171 8.41 -14.98 14.39
C SER A 171 7.46 -13.92 14.96
N ASN A 172 7.59 -12.66 14.51
CA ASN A 172 6.74 -11.55 14.94
C ASN A 172 5.37 -11.61 14.25
N ASP A 173 4.38 -12.18 14.94
CA ASP A 173 3.00 -12.32 14.45
C ASP A 173 2.21 -11.00 14.40
N LEU A 174 2.73 -9.93 15.02
CA LEU A 174 2.14 -8.59 15.05
C LEU A 174 2.60 -7.68 13.90
N SER A 175 3.45 -8.17 12.99
CA SER A 175 3.87 -7.37 11.84
C SER A 175 2.72 -7.09 10.87
N TYR A 176 2.49 -5.81 10.59
CA TYR A 176 1.51 -5.36 9.60
C TYR A 176 1.82 -5.90 8.20
N ASP A 177 3.09 -5.96 7.80
CA ASP A 177 3.47 -6.49 6.49
C ASP A 177 3.13 -7.98 6.37
N LEU A 178 3.43 -8.79 7.40
CA LEU A 178 3.03 -10.21 7.44
C LEU A 178 1.53 -10.36 7.36
N ARG A 179 0.79 -9.62 8.18
CA ARG A 179 -0.67 -9.68 8.21
C ARG A 179 -1.28 -9.37 6.85
N HIS A 180 -0.85 -8.29 6.19
CA HIS A 180 -1.36 -7.91 4.88
C HIS A 180 -1.05 -8.97 3.81
N VAL A 181 0.17 -9.53 3.80
CA VAL A 181 0.54 -10.62 2.88
C VAL A 181 -0.37 -11.83 3.08
N PHE A 182 -0.59 -12.25 4.33
CA PHE A 182 -1.42 -13.43 4.61
C PHE A 182 -2.91 -13.20 4.35
N ILE A 183 -3.44 -11.99 4.60
CA ILE A 183 -4.83 -11.65 4.23
C ILE A 183 -5.01 -11.74 2.71
N LEU A 184 -4.11 -11.13 1.93
CA LEU A 184 -4.18 -11.17 0.47
C LEU A 184 -3.96 -12.60 -0.05
N LEU A 185 -3.04 -13.36 0.56
CA LEU A 185 -2.83 -14.76 0.21
C LEU A 185 -4.07 -15.60 0.46
N GLU A 186 -4.74 -15.47 1.61
CA GLU A 186 -5.95 -16.24 1.90
C GLU A 186 -7.08 -15.94 0.89
N GLN A 187 -7.20 -14.69 0.44
CA GLN A 187 -8.17 -14.27 -0.57
C GLN A 187 -7.82 -14.77 -1.98
N GLU A 188 -6.54 -14.82 -2.34
CA GLU A 188 -6.09 -14.98 -3.73
C GLU A 188 -5.39 -16.32 -4.02
N LYS A 189 -5.20 -17.19 -3.00
CA LYS A 189 -4.44 -18.46 -3.11
C LYS A 189 -4.87 -19.40 -4.24
N GLU A 190 -6.13 -19.34 -4.65
CA GLU A 190 -6.69 -20.14 -5.76
C GLU A 190 -6.93 -19.33 -7.04
N ASN A 191 -6.68 -18.02 -7.02
CA ASN A 191 -6.90 -17.13 -8.16
C ASN A 191 -5.73 -17.20 -9.16
N ARG A 192 -5.98 -17.81 -10.32
CA ARG A 192 -4.96 -17.94 -11.39
C ARG A 192 -4.52 -16.59 -11.96
N GLU A 193 -5.46 -15.66 -12.15
CA GLU A 193 -5.15 -14.33 -12.71
C GLU A 193 -4.20 -13.55 -11.79
N PHE A 194 -4.41 -13.67 -10.48
CA PHE A 194 -3.52 -13.10 -9.48
C PHE A 194 -2.10 -13.66 -9.61
N TRP A 195 -1.94 -14.98 -9.64
CA TRP A 195 -0.60 -15.59 -9.71
C TRP A 195 0.11 -15.30 -11.04
N ASP A 196 -0.62 -15.28 -12.16
CA ASP A 196 -0.10 -14.88 -13.46
C ASP A 196 0.36 -13.42 -13.45
N TYR A 197 -0.45 -12.53 -12.84
CA TYR A 197 -0.08 -11.13 -12.66
C TYR A 197 1.20 -10.99 -11.83
N VAL A 198 1.25 -11.63 -10.65
CA VAL A 198 2.38 -11.58 -9.73
C VAL A 198 3.66 -12.04 -10.43
N GLN A 199 3.60 -13.17 -11.14
CA GLN A 199 4.74 -13.69 -11.89
C GLN A 199 5.20 -12.72 -12.99
N LYS A 200 4.29 -12.25 -13.85
CA LYS A 200 4.62 -11.35 -14.96
C LYS A 200 5.19 -10.02 -14.46
N LYS A 201 4.56 -9.43 -13.44
CA LYS A 201 5.00 -8.19 -12.83
C LYS A 201 6.39 -8.34 -12.22
N ALA A 202 6.64 -9.42 -11.46
CA ALA A 202 7.96 -9.66 -10.88
C ALA A 202 9.04 -9.92 -11.94
N ARG A 203 8.73 -10.58 -13.06
CA ARG A 203 9.66 -10.72 -14.20
C ARG A 203 10.02 -9.38 -14.82
N ARG A 204 9.01 -8.55 -15.13
CA ARG A 204 9.18 -7.22 -15.74
C ARG A 204 10.12 -6.33 -14.92
N PHE A 205 10.06 -6.41 -13.59
CA PHE A 205 10.91 -5.63 -12.70
C PHE A 205 12.19 -6.37 -12.24
N GLY A 206 12.46 -7.57 -12.77
CA GLY A 206 13.67 -8.33 -12.48
C GLY A 206 13.75 -8.88 -11.05
N GLN A 207 12.60 -9.04 -10.38
CA GLN A 207 12.49 -9.47 -8.99
C GLN A 207 11.99 -10.92 -8.85
N ILE A 208 11.76 -11.63 -9.95
CA ILE A 208 11.12 -12.95 -9.94
C ILE A 208 11.80 -13.99 -9.05
N ARG A 209 13.15 -14.03 -9.07
CA ARG A 209 13.93 -14.96 -8.23
C ARG A 209 13.74 -14.65 -6.75
N GLU A 210 13.96 -13.39 -6.38
CA GLU A 210 13.80 -12.92 -5.00
C GLU A 210 12.36 -13.17 -4.50
N LEU A 211 11.36 -12.82 -5.32
CA LEU A 211 9.96 -13.00 -4.95
C LEU A 211 9.61 -14.49 -4.77
N ARG A 212 10.07 -15.35 -5.68
CA ARG A 212 9.86 -16.80 -5.56
C ARG A 212 10.42 -17.31 -4.23
N ASP A 213 11.67 -16.97 -3.93
CA ASP A 213 12.35 -17.43 -2.71
C ASP A 213 11.65 -16.89 -1.44
N ARG A 214 11.19 -15.63 -1.47
CA ARG A 214 10.39 -15.01 -0.40
C ARG A 214 9.04 -15.69 -0.21
N LEU A 215 8.30 -15.96 -1.28
CA LEU A 215 6.99 -16.60 -1.21
C LEU A 215 7.10 -18.01 -0.63
N LEU A 216 8.08 -18.80 -1.06
CA LEU A 216 8.30 -20.14 -0.49
C LEU A 216 8.60 -20.06 1.01
N MET A 217 9.42 -19.10 1.44
CA MET A 217 9.69 -18.86 2.86
C MET A 217 8.43 -18.46 3.65
N ILE A 218 7.59 -17.57 3.09
CA ILE A 218 6.31 -17.17 3.70
C ILE A 218 5.40 -18.39 3.88
N LEU A 219 5.28 -19.23 2.86
CA LEU A 219 4.43 -20.42 2.89
C LEU A 219 4.91 -21.47 3.90
N ASP A 220 6.22 -21.69 3.97
CA ASP A 220 6.87 -22.62 4.91
C ASP A 220 6.69 -22.17 6.37
N ARG A 221 6.91 -20.87 6.64
CA ARG A 221 6.86 -20.34 8.01
C ARG A 221 5.46 -19.99 8.50
N ARG A 222 4.40 -20.08 7.68
CA ARG A 222 3.04 -19.64 8.03
C ARG A 222 2.56 -20.12 9.39
N GLN A 223 2.87 -21.38 9.76
CA GLN A 223 2.43 -21.95 11.03
C GLN A 223 3.14 -21.32 12.22
N GLN A 224 4.43 -21.01 12.08
CA GLN A 224 5.26 -20.42 13.14
C GLN A 224 4.86 -18.98 13.47
N VAL A 225 4.31 -18.26 12.48
CA VAL A 225 3.85 -16.87 12.65
C VAL A 225 2.34 -16.75 12.90
N GLY A 226 1.67 -17.83 13.29
CA GLY A 226 0.24 -17.80 13.69
C GLY A 226 -0.77 -17.93 12.54
N TYR A 227 -0.32 -18.10 11.31
CA TYR A 227 -1.16 -18.20 10.11
C TYR A 227 -1.33 -19.65 9.59
N GLY A 228 -1.14 -20.66 10.45
CA GLY A 228 -1.29 -22.07 10.09
C GLY A 228 -2.71 -22.47 9.64
N HIS A 229 -3.72 -21.67 9.96
CA HIS A 229 -5.11 -21.88 9.56
C HIS A 229 -5.36 -21.61 8.06
N ILE A 230 -4.48 -20.83 7.40
CA ILE A 230 -4.54 -20.57 5.96
C ILE A 230 -4.22 -21.86 5.21
N ARG A 231 -5.25 -22.43 4.57
CA ARG A 231 -5.13 -23.66 3.78
C ARG A 231 -4.60 -23.34 2.40
N VAL A 232 -3.32 -23.59 2.16
CA VAL A 232 -2.65 -23.38 0.88
C VAL A 232 -2.80 -24.63 0.01
N PRO A 233 -3.22 -24.54 -1.26
CA PRO A 233 -3.26 -25.68 -2.16
C PRO A 233 -1.87 -26.30 -2.36
N ASP A 234 -1.76 -27.63 -2.31
CA ASP A 234 -0.48 -28.36 -2.49
C ASP A 234 0.20 -28.07 -3.85
N SER A 235 -0.57 -27.62 -4.83
CA SER A 235 -0.05 -27.21 -6.14
C SER A 235 0.66 -25.86 -6.11
N LEU A 236 0.32 -24.96 -5.19
CA LEU A 236 0.81 -23.58 -5.21
C LEU A 236 2.34 -23.50 -5.02
N PRO A 237 2.97 -24.19 -4.04
CA PRO A 237 4.44 -24.22 -3.94
C PRO A 237 5.10 -24.69 -5.23
N LYS A 238 4.57 -25.76 -5.87
CA LYS A 238 5.08 -26.28 -7.15
C LYS A 238 4.94 -25.27 -8.28
N THR A 239 3.83 -24.53 -8.31
CA THR A 239 3.62 -23.44 -9.27
C THR A 239 4.69 -22.36 -9.09
N ILE A 240 4.93 -21.92 -7.85
CA ILE A 240 5.93 -20.90 -7.52
C ILE A 240 7.35 -21.39 -7.85
N GLU A 241 7.71 -22.63 -7.48
CA GLU A 241 8.99 -23.27 -7.82
C GLU A 241 9.24 -23.30 -9.33
N GLY A 242 8.18 -23.54 -10.11
CA GLY A 242 8.22 -23.57 -11.57
C GLY A 242 8.42 -22.19 -12.23
N TRP A 243 8.44 -21.09 -11.47
CA TRP A 243 8.65 -19.76 -12.03
C TRP A 243 10.06 -19.60 -12.59
N LYS A 244 10.14 -19.45 -13.92
CA LYS A 244 11.40 -19.22 -14.66
C LYS A 244 11.78 -17.75 -14.71
N GLU A 245 13.09 -17.49 -14.72
CA GLU A 245 13.72 -16.16 -14.82
C GLU A 245 13.68 -15.53 -16.21
N THR A 246 13.09 -16.19 -17.21
CA THR A 246 13.02 -15.68 -18.58
C THR A 246 12.45 -14.27 -18.58
N ARG A 247 13.30 -13.29 -18.88
CA ARG A 247 12.86 -11.92 -19.17
C ARG A 247 12.03 -12.02 -20.44
N GLU A 248 10.75 -11.70 -20.35
CA GLU A 248 10.04 -11.24 -21.54
C GLU A 248 10.72 -9.92 -21.91
N LEU A 249 11.56 -9.97 -22.95
CA LEU A 249 11.91 -8.78 -23.70
C LEU A 249 10.58 -8.32 -24.32
N GLU A 250 9.84 -7.45 -23.64
CA GLU A 250 8.73 -6.72 -24.26
C GLU A 250 9.35 -5.81 -25.33
N GLY A 251 9.47 -6.35 -26.55
CA GLY A 251 9.32 -5.54 -27.74
C GLY A 251 7.83 -5.28 -27.94
N GLU A 252 7.31 -4.23 -27.31
CA GLU A 252 6.05 -3.61 -27.69
C GLU A 252 6.26 -2.09 -27.62
N GLY A 253 5.75 -1.41 -28.65
CA GLY A 253 6.10 -0.05 -29.07
C GLY A 253 5.64 1.08 -28.15
#